data_AF-A0A9P5BJ79-F1
#
_entry.id   AF-A0A9P5BJ79-F1
#
_cell.length_a   1.000
_cell.length_b   1.000
_cell.length_c   1.000
_cell.angle_alpha   90.00
_cell.angle_beta   90.00
_cell.angle_gamma   90.00
#
_symmetry.space_group_name_H-M   'P 1'
#
loop_
_entity.id
_entity.type
_entity.pdbx_description
1 polymer ?
#
loop_
_entity_poly.entity_id
_entity_poly.type
_entity_poly.pdbx_seq_one_letter_code
_entity_poly.pdbx_strand_id
1 'polypeptide(L)'
;MHRLLKPRGRVAISDILAKKPLSDDIRNSMALYVGYIAGASQVVDISRPDGPEDILITDTNSDLNVYLDASSDAAAGGCCSVPENMTVDLKGQDLNEWAGISGPAPPKPPDPVL
;
A
#
# COMPACT_ATOMS: atom_id res chain seq x y z
N MET A 1 -4.02 16.91 -9.66
CA MET A 1 -3.42 17.78 -8.61
C MET A 1 -2.63 18.97 -9.14
N HIS A 2 -2.06 18.92 -10.35
CA HIS A 2 -1.16 19.98 -10.88
C HIS A 2 -1.70 21.42 -10.82
N ARG A 3 -3.00 21.63 -11.09
CA ARG A 3 -3.64 22.97 -11.10
C ARG A 3 -3.58 23.71 -9.75
N LEU A 4 -3.46 23.01 -8.63
CA LEU A 4 -3.53 23.59 -7.28
C LEU A 4 -2.16 23.96 -6.71
N LEU A 5 -1.06 23.50 -7.33
CA LEU A 5 0.28 23.77 -6.82
C LEU A 5 0.73 25.17 -7.24
N LYS A 6 1.35 25.90 -6.32
CA LYS A 6 2.14 27.09 -6.67
C LYS A 6 3.26 26.71 -7.65
N PRO A 7 3.82 27.64 -8.43
CA PRO A 7 5.00 27.36 -9.24
C PRO A 7 6.09 26.68 -8.39
N ARG A 8 6.59 25.52 -8.85
CA ARG A 8 7.56 24.65 -8.15
C ARG A 8 7.07 24.01 -6.84
N GLY A 9 5.77 24.04 -6.55
CA GLY A 9 5.19 23.30 -5.43
C GLY A 9 5.35 21.79 -5.63
N ARG A 10 5.65 21.07 -4.55
CA ARG A 10 5.69 19.61 -4.55
C ARG A 10 4.47 19.04 -3.83
N VAL A 11 4.11 17.81 -4.19
CA VAL A 11 3.08 17.03 -3.51
C VAL A 11 3.74 15.80 -2.91
N ALA A 12 3.42 15.49 -1.66
CA ALA A 12 3.74 14.23 -1.02
C ALA A 12 2.42 13.51 -0.73
N ILE A 13 2.31 12.28 -1.22
CA ILE A 13 1.14 11.42 -1.05
C ILE A 13 1.64 10.11 -0.45
N SER A 14 0.96 9.63 0.59
CA SER A 14 1.14 8.29 1.12
C SER A 14 -0.01 7.44 0.64
N ASP A 15 0.29 6.37 -0.08
CA ASP A 15 -0.70 5.45 -0.63
C ASP A 15 -0.12 4.03 -0.71
N ILE A 16 -1.00 3.03 -0.85
CA ILE A 16 -0.61 1.63 -1.02
C ILE A 16 -0.41 1.36 -2.50
N LEU A 17 0.77 0.86 -2.86
CA LEU A 17 1.09 0.45 -4.23
C LEU A 17 1.17 -1.07 -4.33
N ALA A 18 0.74 -1.60 -5.47
CA ALA A 18 0.87 -3.01 -5.80
C ALA A 18 2.28 -3.28 -6.36
N LYS A 19 2.93 -4.34 -5.87
CA LYS A 19 4.24 -4.80 -6.37
C LYS A 19 4.11 -5.57 -7.68
N LYS A 20 2.96 -6.25 -7.85
CA LYS A 20 2.60 -7.10 -8.97
C LYS A 20 1.10 -7.02 -9.23
N PRO A 21 0.57 -7.50 -10.37
CA PRO A 21 -0.88 -7.60 -10.58
C PRO A 21 -1.55 -8.33 -9.42
N LEU A 22 -2.61 -7.75 -8.85
CA LEU A 22 -3.35 -8.35 -7.73
C LEU A 22 -4.14 -9.58 -8.19
N SER A 23 -4.25 -10.60 -7.32
CA SER A 23 -5.10 -11.77 -7.57
C SER A 23 -6.58 -11.39 -7.62
N ASP A 24 -7.40 -12.23 -8.25
CA ASP A 24 -8.85 -11.99 -8.31
C ASP A 24 -9.49 -12.03 -6.92
N ASP A 25 -8.98 -12.84 -6.00
CA ASP A 25 -9.47 -12.90 -4.62
C ASP A 25 -9.23 -11.57 -3.88
N ILE A 26 -8.05 -10.96 -4.07
CA ILE A 26 -7.72 -9.66 -3.48
C ILE A 26 -8.56 -8.55 -4.13
N ARG A 27 -8.67 -8.54 -5.47
CA ARG A 27 -9.40 -7.52 -6.23
C ARG A 27 -10.90 -7.50 -5.93
N ASN A 28 -11.49 -8.67 -5.70
CA ASN A 28 -12.92 -8.83 -5.47
C ASN A 28 -13.29 -8.79 -3.97
N SER A 29 -12.32 -8.65 -3.07
CA SER A 29 -12.56 -8.55 -1.63
C SER A 29 -13.05 -7.15 -1.26
N MET A 30 -14.30 -7.06 -0.78
CA MET A 30 -14.86 -5.79 -0.34
C MET A 30 -14.16 -5.25 0.92
N ALA A 31 -13.69 -6.15 1.77
CA ALA A 31 -12.86 -5.81 2.93
C ALA A 31 -11.57 -5.10 2.53
N LEU A 32 -10.83 -5.67 1.56
CA LEU A 32 -9.59 -5.08 1.06
C LEU A 32 -9.83 -3.87 0.16
N TYR A 33 -11.01 -3.75 -0.43
CA TYR A 33 -11.43 -2.54 -1.13
C TYR A 33 -11.60 -1.36 -0.17
N VAL A 34 -12.30 -1.56 0.95
CA VAL A 34 -12.41 -0.54 2.01
C VAL A 34 -11.05 -0.24 2.65
N GLY A 35 -10.17 -1.25 2.74
CA GLY A 35 -8.78 -1.09 3.18
C GLY A 35 -7.82 -0.50 2.13
N TYR A 36 -8.30 -0.06 0.96
CA TYR A 36 -7.53 0.50 -0.16
C TYR A 36 -6.50 -0.44 -0.82
N ILE A 37 -6.40 -1.70 -0.40
CA ILE A 37 -5.47 -2.69 -0.96
C ILE A 37 -5.97 -3.21 -2.32
N ALA A 38 -7.26 -3.51 -2.46
CA ALA A 38 -7.80 -4.09 -3.69
C ALA A 38 -7.74 -3.13 -4.91
N GLY A 39 -7.62 -1.82 -4.64
CA GLY A 39 -7.50 -0.77 -5.65
C GLY A 39 -6.07 -0.28 -5.90
N ALA A 40 -5.07 -0.88 -5.25
CA ALA A 40 -3.68 -0.42 -5.34
C ALA A 40 -3.16 -0.49 -6.77
N SER A 41 -2.68 0.64 -7.30
CA SER A 41 -2.03 0.71 -8.61
C SER A 41 -0.62 0.12 -8.54
N GLN A 42 -0.14 -0.48 -9.63
CA GLN A 42 1.21 -1.03 -9.62
C GLN A 42 2.27 0.08 -9.62
N VAL A 43 3.40 -0.17 -8.95
CA VAL A 43 4.52 0.78 -8.91
C VAL A 43 4.99 1.16 -10.33
N VAL A 44 5.02 0.18 -11.24
CA VAL A 44 5.40 0.37 -12.65
C VAL A 44 4.49 1.35 -13.38
N ASP A 45 3.23 1.49 -12.95
CA ASP A 45 2.26 2.39 -13.58
C ASP A 45 2.47 3.85 -13.15
N ILE A 46 3.06 4.07 -11.98
CA ILE A 46 3.37 5.40 -11.47
C ILE A 46 4.71 5.90 -11.97
N SER A 47 5.71 5.03 -12.09
CA SER A 47 7.06 5.38 -12.53
C SER A 47 7.22 5.43 -14.05
N ARG A 48 6.12 5.57 -14.81
CA ARG A 48 6.18 5.51 -16.28
C ARG A 48 6.90 6.73 -16.86
N PRO A 49 7.61 6.58 -17.99
CA PRO A 49 8.38 7.67 -18.61
C PRO A 49 7.55 8.87 -19.07
N ASP A 50 6.25 8.68 -19.31
CA ASP A 50 5.28 9.72 -19.68
C ASP A 50 4.62 10.40 -18.46
N GLY A 51 5.04 10.02 -17.25
CA GLY A 51 4.59 10.60 -15.99
C GLY A 51 5.20 11.98 -15.68
N PRO A 52 4.78 12.60 -14.56
CA PRO A 52 5.40 13.82 -14.04
C PRO A 52 6.93 13.71 -13.98
N GLU A 53 7.62 14.74 -14.45
CA GLU A 53 9.07 14.88 -14.26
C GLU A 53 9.35 14.94 -12.74
N ASP A 54 10.21 14.05 -12.24
CA ASP A 54 10.68 13.98 -10.84
C ASP A 54 9.68 13.34 -9.83
N ILE A 55 9.41 12.03 -9.98
CA ILE A 55 8.71 11.22 -8.97
C ILE A 55 9.72 10.47 -8.09
N LEU A 56 9.64 10.70 -6.78
CA LEU A 56 10.35 9.92 -5.76
C LEU A 56 9.36 9.01 -5.03
N ILE A 57 9.59 7.70 -5.11
CA ILE A 57 8.83 6.69 -4.36
C ILE A 57 9.69 6.24 -3.17
N THR A 58 9.12 6.30 -1.96
CA THR A 58 9.77 5.85 -0.73
C THR A 58 8.93 4.78 -0.07
N ASP A 59 9.59 3.68 0.31
CA ASP A 59 8.98 2.59 1.02
C ASP A 59 8.90 2.85 2.52
N THR A 60 7.73 2.62 3.11
CA THR A 60 7.51 2.72 4.56
C THR A 60 7.64 1.37 5.27
N ASN A 61 7.81 0.26 4.54
CA ASN A 61 7.90 -1.11 5.06
C ASN A 61 6.77 -1.44 6.06
N SER A 62 5.54 -1.03 5.72
CA SER A 62 4.36 -1.22 6.55
C SER A 62 3.79 -2.64 6.36
N ASP A 63 3.45 -3.30 7.45
CA ASP A 63 2.86 -4.64 7.43
C ASP A 63 1.37 -4.56 7.07
N LEU A 64 1.01 -5.14 5.93
CA LEU A 64 -0.36 -5.21 5.42
C LEU A 64 -1.13 -6.45 5.90
N ASN A 65 -0.48 -7.43 6.54
CA ASN A 65 -1.19 -8.62 7.05
C ASN A 65 -2.11 -8.29 8.22
N VAL A 66 -1.96 -7.11 8.83
CA VAL A 66 -2.92 -6.56 9.81
C VAL A 66 -4.36 -6.49 9.28
N TYR A 67 -4.56 -6.44 7.96
CA TYR A 67 -5.90 -6.46 7.33
C TYR A 67 -6.50 -7.86 7.22
N LEU A 68 -5.70 -8.91 7.38
CA LEU A 68 -6.16 -10.29 7.50
C LEU A 68 -6.57 -10.59 8.95
N ASP A 69 -5.77 -10.12 9.90
CA ASP A 69 -5.98 -10.32 11.34
C ASP A 69 -7.19 -9.51 11.86
N ALA A 70 -7.55 -8.40 11.21
CA ALA A 70 -8.73 -7.61 11.56
C ALA A 70 -10.07 -8.36 11.39
N SER A 71 -10.06 -9.58 10.84
CA SER A 71 -11.21 -10.48 10.76
C SER A 71 -11.44 -11.33 12.03
N SER A 72 -10.45 -11.46 12.92
CA SER A 72 -10.57 -12.29 14.13
C SER A 72 -11.01 -11.50 15.37
N ASP A 73 -10.76 -10.19 15.42
CA ASP A 73 -11.10 -9.31 16.56
C ASP A 73 -12.31 -8.40 16.26
N ALA A 74 -13.38 -8.97 15.70
CA ALA A 74 -14.65 -8.28 15.43
C ALA A 74 -15.30 -7.62 16.66
N ALA A 75 -14.78 -7.87 17.87
CA ALA A 75 -15.23 -7.28 19.13
C ALA A 75 -14.74 -5.84 19.38
N ALA A 76 -13.74 -5.31 18.64
CA ALA A 76 -13.06 -4.06 19.01
C ALA A 76 -13.45 -2.80 18.21
N GLY A 77 -14.31 -2.89 17.19
CA GLY A 77 -14.87 -1.71 16.51
C GLY A 77 -13.84 -0.70 15.97
N GLY A 78 -12.67 -1.18 15.52
CA GLY A 78 -11.60 -0.34 14.99
C GLY A 78 -11.89 0.14 13.55
N CYS A 79 -11.22 1.22 13.15
CA CYS A 79 -11.34 1.84 11.82
C CYS A 79 -11.13 0.86 10.64
N CYS A 80 -10.37 -0.22 10.87
CA CYS A 80 -10.02 -1.23 9.86
C CYS A 80 -10.67 -2.60 10.12
N SER A 81 -11.66 -2.70 11.01
CA SER A 81 -12.34 -3.96 11.30
C SER A 81 -13.20 -4.39 10.11
N VAL A 82 -13.05 -5.65 9.69
CA VAL A 82 -13.86 -6.24 8.64
C VAL A 82 -15.04 -6.95 9.30
N PRO A 83 -16.30 -6.63 8.98
CA PRO A 83 -17.43 -7.40 9.50
C PRO A 83 -17.33 -8.84 8.97
N GLU A 84 -17.61 -9.81 9.84
CA GLU A 84 -17.42 -11.25 9.55
C GLU A 84 -18.09 -11.70 8.23
N ASN A 85 -19.18 -11.05 7.82
CA ASN A 85 -19.91 -11.38 6.59
C ASN A 85 -19.22 -10.95 5.28
N MET A 86 -18.14 -10.17 5.35
CA MET A 86 -17.33 -9.73 4.20
C MET A 86 -15.96 -10.38 4.16
N THR A 87 -15.73 -11.40 5.00
CA THR A 87 -14.49 -12.17 4.99
C THR A 87 -14.44 -13.05 3.74
N VAL A 88 -13.62 -12.65 2.77
CA VAL A 88 -13.15 -13.58 1.74
C VAL A 88 -12.15 -14.51 2.42
N ASP A 89 -12.22 -15.82 2.15
CA ASP A 89 -11.27 -16.80 2.71
C ASP A 89 -9.89 -16.62 2.06
N LEU A 90 -9.18 -15.58 2.50
CA LEU A 90 -7.80 -15.27 2.11
C LEU A 90 -6.79 -16.03 2.98
N LYS A 91 -7.23 -17.09 3.67
CA LYS A 91 -6.38 -17.88 4.58
C LYS A 91 -5.16 -18.40 3.82
N GLY A 92 -3.98 -18.01 4.30
CA GLY A 92 -2.70 -18.39 3.72
C GLY A 92 -2.16 -17.45 2.64
N GLN A 93 -2.84 -16.34 2.33
CA GLN A 93 -2.25 -15.27 1.53
C GLN A 93 -1.43 -14.32 2.42
N ASP A 94 -0.27 -13.88 1.94
CA ASP A 94 0.54 -12.81 2.54
C ASP A 94 0.35 -11.54 1.70
N LEU A 95 -0.38 -10.56 2.24
CA LEU A 95 -0.67 -9.30 1.54
C LEU A 95 0.59 -8.48 1.26
N ASN A 96 1.65 -8.65 2.06
CA ASN A 96 2.93 -7.99 1.84
C ASN A 96 3.64 -8.46 0.56
N GLU A 97 3.26 -9.62 0.00
CA GLU A 97 3.79 -10.06 -1.29
C GLU A 97 3.13 -9.36 -2.48
N TRP A 98 1.90 -8.87 -2.30
CA TRP A 98 1.09 -8.27 -3.37
C TRP A 98 1.18 -6.76 -3.38
N ALA A 99 1.14 -6.15 -2.20
CA ALA A 99 1.07 -4.72 -2.02
C ALA A 99 2.05 -4.23 -0.95
N GLY A 100 2.22 -2.92 -0.90
CA GLY A 100 3.32 -2.27 -0.21
C GLY A 100 4.44 -1.97 -1.20
N ILE A 101 5.27 -0.99 -0.90
CA ILE A 101 6.52 -0.86 -1.64
C ILE A 101 7.47 -1.88 -0.98
N SER A 102 8.28 -2.57 -1.76
CA SER A 102 9.48 -3.24 -1.23
C SER A 102 10.61 -2.66 -2.02
N GLY A 103 11.12 -1.53 -1.53
CA GLY A 103 12.36 -0.98 -2.03
C GLY A 103 13.53 -1.76 -1.44
N PRO A 104 14.73 -1.73 -2.06
CA PRO A 104 15.92 -1.99 -1.28
C PRO A 104 15.92 -1.06 -0.06
N ALA A 105 16.29 -1.59 1.12
CA ALA A 105 16.37 -0.80 2.34
C ALA A 105 17.16 0.50 2.09
N PRO A 106 16.78 1.63 2.72
CA PRO A 106 17.58 2.83 2.64
C PRO A 106 19.03 2.52 3.06
N PRO A 107 20.05 3.11 2.39
CA PRO A 107 21.44 2.85 2.75
C PRO A 107 21.66 3.16 4.24
N LYS A 108 22.31 2.23 4.95
CA LYS A 108 22.64 2.39 6.37
C LYS A 108 23.36 3.74 6.54
N PRO A 109 22.98 4.57 7.53
CA PRO A 109 23.70 5.80 7.82
C PRO A 109 25.19 5.49 8.04
N PRO A 110 26.10 6.38 7.61
CA PRO A 110 27.52 6.18 7.86
C PRO A 110 27.76 5.98 9.36
N ASP A 111 28.63 5.03 9.71
CA ASP A 111 28.99 4.80 11.10
C ASP A 111 29.51 6.12 11.72
N PRO A 112 29.15 6.43 12.97
CA PRO A 112 29.57 7.68 13.60
C PRO A 112 31.09 7.76 13.59
N VAL A 113 31.61 8.87 13.03
CA VAL A 113 33.03 9.19 13.07
C VAL A 113 33.40 9.43 14.54
N LEU A 114 34.22 8.54 15.09
CA LEU A 114 34.85 8.70 16.41
C LEU A 114 35.81 9.90 16.41
#